data_AF-A0A7U6J3F3-F1
#
_entry.id   AF-A0A7U6J3F3-F1
#
_cell.length_a   1.000
_cell.length_b   1.000
_cell.length_c   1.000
_cell.angle_alpha   90.00
_cell.angle_beta   90.00
_cell.angle_gamma   90.00
#
_symmetry.space_group_name_H-M   'P 1'
#
loop_
_entity.id
_entity.type
_entity.pdbx_description
1 polymer ?
#
loop_
_entity_poly.entity_id
_entity_poly.type
_entity_poly.pdbx_seq_one_letter_code
_entity_poly.pdbx_strand_id
1 'polypeptide(L)' 'MNDWGRYGSSKEHQRYIETYKFKSRKRRCSCGCTQIATHAGMANGVCLTIGCELSIRRWVRDGFKSYG' A
#
# COMPACT_ATOMS: atom_id res chain seq x y z
N MET A 1 -12.73 -21.07 5.35
CA MET A 1 -11.42 -20.94 6.04
C MET A 1 -10.82 -19.66 5.54
N ASN A 2 -10.67 -18.66 6.40
CA ASN A 2 -10.40 -17.29 5.94
C ASN A 2 -8.88 -17.10 5.87
N ASP A 3 -8.28 -17.27 4.69
CA ASP A 3 -6.85 -17.01 4.40
C ASP A 3 -6.43 -15.53 4.56
N TRP A 4 -7.22 -14.75 5.28
CA TRP A 4 -7.01 -13.33 5.55
C TRP A 4 -5.76 -13.12 6.41
N GLY A 5 -4.88 -12.22 5.99
CA GLY A 5 -3.64 -11.87 6.68
C GLY A 5 -2.51 -12.88 6.50
N ARG A 6 -2.74 -14.01 5.81
CA ARG A 6 -1.71 -15.04 5.57
C ARG A 6 -0.83 -14.70 4.38
N TYR A 7 -1.42 -14.25 3.28
CA TYR A 7 -0.72 -13.77 2.09
C TYR A 7 -1.54 -12.69 1.38
N GLY A 8 -0.87 -11.76 0.72
CA GLY A 8 -1.53 -10.71 -0.05
C GLY A 8 -0.97 -10.65 -1.45
N SER A 9 -1.85 -10.61 -2.45
CA SER A 9 -1.48 -10.44 -3.86
C SER A 9 -2.28 -9.29 -4.45
N SER A 10 -1.58 -8.31 -5.04
CA SER A 10 -2.22 -7.16 -5.69
C SER A 10 -2.97 -7.51 -6.98
N LYS A 11 -2.73 -8.73 -7.50
CA LYS A 11 -3.37 -9.26 -8.72
C LYS A 11 -4.62 -10.09 -8.40
N GLU A 12 -4.57 -10.86 -7.33
CA GLU A 12 -5.61 -11.85 -6.99
C GLU A 12 -6.61 -11.32 -5.96
N HIS A 13 -6.20 -10.37 -5.11
CA HIS A 13 -7.03 -9.87 -4.03
C HIS A 13 -7.41 -8.41 -4.25
N GLN A 14 -8.57 -8.02 -3.70
CA GLN A 14 -9.01 -6.64 -3.70
C GLN A 14 -8.00 -5.77 -2.93
N ARG A 15 -7.56 -4.71 -3.60
CA ARG A 15 -6.69 -3.68 -3.02
C ARG A 15 -7.53 -2.67 -2.27
N TYR A 16 -7.04 -2.22 -1.12
CA TYR A 16 -7.67 -1.18 -0.33
C TYR A 16 -6.64 -0.35 0.42
N ILE A 17 -7.07 0.80 0.93
CA ILE A 17 -6.23 1.77 1.64
C ILE A 17 -6.53 1.74 3.13
N GLU A 18 -5.49 1.80 3.95
CA GLU A 18 -5.59 2.01 5.40
C GLU A 18 -4.64 3.11 5.89
N THR A 19 -4.94 3.68 7.06
CA THR A 19 -4.02 4.59 7.75
C THR A 19 -2.80 3.81 8.25
N TYR A 20 -1.61 4.29 7.93
CA TYR A 20 -0.37 3.68 8.38
C TYR A 20 0.18 4.41 9.61
N LYS A 21 0.18 3.73 10.76
CA LYS A 21 0.85 4.22 11.98
C LYS A 21 2.27 3.66 12.03
N PHE A 22 3.25 4.55 12.06
CA PHE A 22 4.67 4.16 12.14
C PHE A 22 4.94 3.41 13.43
N LYS A 23 5.47 2.18 13.33
CA LYS A 23 5.92 1.41 14.51
C LYS A 23 7.38 1.69 14.89
N SER A 24 8.23 2.11 13.95
CA SER A 24 9.66 2.32 14.24
C SER A 24 10.33 3.35 13.33
N ARG A 25 10.38 3.11 12.00
CA ARG A 25 11.05 4.02 11.05
C ARG A 25 10.07 4.70 10.10
N LYS A 26 10.10 6.04 10.09
CA LYS A 26 9.39 6.87 9.12
C LYS A 26 9.99 6.65 7.74
N ARG A 27 9.19 6.15 6.79
CA ARG A 27 9.58 6.01 5.37
C ARG A 27 8.99 7.18 4.58
N ARG A 28 9.74 7.72 3.62
CA ARG A 28 9.24 8.75 2.69
C ARG A 28 8.42 8.12 1.57
N CYS A 29 7.45 8.85 1.03
CA CYS A 29 6.73 8.43 -0.18
C CYS A 29 7.69 8.33 -1.37
N SER A 30 7.57 7.27 -2.16
CA SER A 30 8.30 7.09 -3.43
C SER A 30 7.70 7.90 -4.59
N CYS A 31 6.52 8.50 -4.39
CA CYS A 31 5.79 9.27 -5.40
C CYS A 31 6.37 10.66 -5.73
N GLY A 32 7.51 11.04 -5.14
CA GLY A 32 8.16 12.33 -5.37
C GLY A 32 7.65 13.48 -4.51
N CYS A 33 6.57 13.32 -3.73
CA CYS A 33 6.04 14.39 -2.88
C CYS A 33 6.91 14.73 -1.66
N THR A 34 7.97 13.95 -1.39
CA THR A 34 8.90 14.05 -0.26
C THR A 34 8.30 13.89 1.15
N GLN A 35 6.97 13.76 1.26
CA GLN A 35 6.26 13.55 2.52
C GLN A 35 6.54 12.18 3.12
N ILE A 36 6.30 12.05 4.43
CA ILE A 36 6.31 10.74 5.10
C ILE A 36 5.09 9.93 4.66
N ALA A 37 5.27 8.63 4.47
CA ALA A 37 4.22 7.69 4.08
C ALA A 37 3.19 7.51 5.21
N THR A 38 2.01 8.10 5.09
CA THR A 38 0.93 8.05 6.10
C THR A 38 -0.12 6.98 5.83
N HIS A 39 -0.07 6.34 4.66
CA HIS A 39 -1.07 5.36 4.23
C HIS A 39 -0.40 4.06 3.77
N ALA A 40 -1.11 2.95 3.95
CA ALA A 40 -0.72 1.62 3.51
C ALA A 40 -1.66 1.12 2.42
N GLY A 41 -1.08 0.53 1.38
CA GLY A 41 -1.78 -0.25 0.37
C GLY A 41 -1.84 -1.70 0.81
N MET A 42 -3.06 -2.14 1.10
CA MET A 42 -3.36 -3.45 1.68
C MET A 42 -4.00 -4.36 0.63
N ALA A 43 -3.77 -5.67 0.77
CA ALA A 43 -4.49 -6.71 0.04
C ALA A 43 -4.62 -7.94 0.95
N ASN A 44 -5.83 -8.46 1.10
CA ASN A 44 -6.11 -9.63 1.95
C ASN A 44 -5.50 -9.54 3.36
N GLY A 45 -5.64 -8.39 4.04
CA GLY A 45 -5.07 -8.19 5.38
C GLY A 45 -3.55 -7.97 5.44
N VAL A 46 -2.85 -7.98 4.30
CA VAL A 46 -1.38 -7.82 4.22
C VAL A 46 -1.01 -6.49 3.59
N CYS A 47 -0.05 -5.78 4.21
CA CYS A 47 0.51 -4.55 3.67
C CYS A 47 1.52 -4.86 2.55
N LEU A 48 1.27 -4.35 1.35
CA LEU A 48 2.13 -4.55 0.19
C LEU A 48 2.96 -3.30 -0.17
N THR A 49 2.47 -2.11 0.20
CA THR A 49 3.17 -0.85 -0.09
C THR A 49 2.74 0.25 0.88
N ILE A 50 3.53 1.31 1.01
CA ILE A 50 3.24 2.49 1.83
C ILE A 50 3.55 3.76 1.06
N GLY A 51 2.81 4.84 1.32
CA GLY A 51 2.97 6.11 0.62
C GLY A 51 2.11 7.23 1.19
N CYS A 52 2.10 8.39 0.52
CA CYS A 52 1.08 9.39 0.77
C CYS A 52 -0.28 8.89 0.28
N GLU A 53 -1.36 9.54 0.73
CA GLU A 53 -2.73 9.14 0.38
C GLU A 53 -2.92 9.00 -1.14
N LEU A 54 -2.48 10.01 -1.91
CA LEU A 54 -2.61 10.01 -3.36
C LEU A 54 -1.87 8.84 -4.02
N SER A 55 -0.65 8.54 -3.55
CA SER A 55 0.15 7.43 -4.09
C SER A 55 -0.53 6.09 -3.84
N ILE A 56 -1.08 5.88 -2.64
CA ILE A 56 -1.77 4.64 -2.31
C ILE A 56 -3.10 4.53 -3.06
N ARG A 57 -3.87 5.62 -3.17
CA ARG A 57 -5.10 5.64 -4.00
C ARG A 57 -4.82 5.26 -5.45
N ARG A 58 -3.74 5.79 -6.04
CA ARG A 58 -3.29 5.41 -7.40
C ARG A 58 -2.96 3.92 -7.49
N TRP A 59 -2.24 3.38 -6.50
CA TRP A 59 -1.94 1.95 -6.45
C TRP A 59 -3.18 1.07 -6.26
N VAL A 60 -4.15 1.49 -5.42
CA VAL A 60 -5.42 0.76 -5.24
C VAL A 60 -6.23 0.72 -6.53
N ARG A 61 -6.29 1.83 -7.27
CA ARG A 61 -6.99 1.91 -8.56
C ARG A 61 -6.26 1.13 -9.65
N ASP A 62 -5.01 1.49 -9.91
CA ASP A 62 -4.29 1.09 -11.14
C ASP A 62 -3.38 -0.12 -10.93
N GLY A 63 -2.93 -0.35 -9.71
CA GLY A 63 -1.96 -1.38 -9.36
C GLY A 63 -0.54 -0.87 -9.51
N PHE A 64 0.43 -1.76 -9.41
CA PHE A 64 1.81 -1.40 -9.72
C PHE A 64 1.98 -1.38 -11.24
N LYS A 65 2.07 -0.20 -11.84
CA LYS A 65 2.54 -0.06 -13.22
C LYS A 65 4.06 -0.04 -13.19
N SER A 66 4.70 -1.11 -13.68
CA SER A 66 6.11 -1.03 -14.05
C SER A 66 6.22 -0.12 -15.25
N TYR A 67 6.74 1.10 -15.06
CA TYR A 67 7.27 1.87 -16.17
C TYR A 67 8.60 1.20 -16.52
N GLY A 68 8.54 0.22 -17.43
CA GLY A 68 9.70 -0.32 -18.12
C GLY A 68 10.19 0.66 -19.17
#